data_AF-A0A6A5RCN7-F1
#
_entry.id   AF-A0A6A5RCN7-F1
#
_cell.length_a   1.000
_cell.length_b   1.000
_cell.length_c   1.000
_cell.angle_alpha   90.00
_cell.angle_beta   90.00
_cell.angle_gamma   90.00
#
_symmetry.space_group_name_H-M   'P 1'
#
loop_
_entity.id
_entity.type
_entity.pdbx_description
1 polymer ?
#
loop_
_entity_poly.entity_id
_entity_poly.type
_entity_poly.pdbx_seq_one_letter_code
_entity_poly.pdbx_strand_id
1 'polypeptide(L)'
;MGNCGSSLNCAQCFYPEPRRNCTTEIEVNADIAGIGVLTSLYFSAWILSIVIVWGYFRKSLPSDLLTSTDHYIVQLLKRRLSPFSDVDVKSEQTAVQRKTSGVVTGFTKILGDQQLISGIAILSAGLASRCNISLYEFNIVTCLAYFCLWTHLVSLQVLRGYLYTHTFVRAWRIGLTIGLFLLFGFSYTINTATYDVDFGESSRLNIGNMFQCVFEAPEYMKSVRFDAWYSVTLVGTLAYRHVLAIGDLFFPPETDTINVLISRITSRFLRKTGLSQAERREIVENSFAKYYDWLRPPKEGDNRTPISKWYYLQIYFDSYLSSIPALFAGMSYGTVSTIQAVWGDFDTTGLEKLGFGQIVALGLLLLTLLAAAEIRNEQSIIASVTNNPDPMELSETPVQDEIDNTTSGETSIARDVAINASDPCKERYLCFGVTKPKSELHRLTAMVSTPDDFDDSPIIARRLAMVLGRIWVAHTLLYTYVGLGWNFSMLELSIVTLMVLWKSFRVLLVFKRIHDQTYFVKIEAEVRIRKNSRLSSSSRQPLVCASSTQPRASVASTQPSMGHSTSVSGPPSPSIHPYGATGRSGSSSSSHRRNENGSDAESPIHGSLQYRGLFPFTPA
;
A
#
# COMPACT_ATOMS: atom_id res chain seq x y z
N MET A 1 -19.24 32.60 -0.04
CA MET A 1 -18.44 32.81 -1.26
C MET A 1 -18.85 34.15 -1.84
N GLY A 2 -17.95 35.12 -1.97
CA GLY A 2 -18.29 36.48 -2.45
C GLY A 2 -18.59 36.50 -3.95
N ASN A 3 -19.51 37.38 -4.39
CA ASN A 3 -19.79 37.59 -5.82
C ASN A 3 -18.55 38.17 -6.51
N CYS A 4 -18.18 37.63 -7.67
CA CYS A 4 -17.02 38.06 -8.46
C CYS A 4 -17.21 39.42 -9.16
N GLY A 5 -18.21 40.20 -8.76
CA GLY A 5 -18.51 41.52 -9.32
C GLY A 5 -18.91 41.49 -10.80
N SER A 6 -18.98 42.67 -11.41
CA SER A 6 -19.32 42.88 -12.81
C SER A 6 -18.19 42.52 -13.80
N SER A 7 -17.02 42.10 -13.32
CA SER A 7 -15.87 41.70 -14.15
C SER A 7 -15.99 40.27 -14.70
N LEU A 8 -16.97 39.49 -14.25
CA LEU A 8 -17.17 38.12 -14.67
C LEU A 8 -17.83 38.06 -16.06
N ASN A 9 -17.09 37.59 -17.07
CA ASN A 9 -17.62 37.39 -18.43
C ASN A 9 -17.57 35.90 -18.84
N CYS A 10 -18.60 35.15 -18.47
CA CYS A 10 -18.72 33.74 -18.84
C CYS A 10 -19.13 33.52 -20.30
N ALA A 11 -19.54 34.57 -21.02
CA ALA A 11 -19.89 34.52 -22.43
C ALA A 11 -18.67 34.64 -23.37
N GLN A 12 -17.52 35.09 -22.85
CA GLN A 12 -16.30 35.21 -23.65
C GLN A 12 -15.88 33.86 -24.24
N CYS A 13 -15.58 33.84 -25.54
CA CYS A 13 -15.09 32.65 -26.24
C CYS A 13 -13.57 32.74 -26.46
N PHE A 14 -12.92 31.57 -26.38
CA PHE A 14 -11.50 31.40 -26.63
C PHE A 14 -11.30 30.37 -27.72
N TYR A 15 -10.43 30.65 -28.69
CA TYR A 15 -10.14 29.74 -29.79
C TYR A 15 -8.67 29.85 -30.21
N PRO A 16 -7.96 28.75 -30.52
CA PRO A 16 -6.56 28.81 -30.96
C PRO A 16 -6.36 29.63 -32.24
N GLU A 17 -7.30 29.52 -33.18
CA GLU A 17 -7.31 30.29 -34.42
C GLU A 17 -8.14 31.58 -34.29
N PRO A 18 -7.81 32.65 -35.02
CA PRO A 18 -8.59 33.88 -34.99
C PRO A 18 -10.01 33.64 -35.52
N ARG A 19 -11.00 33.70 -34.62
CA ARG A 19 -12.45 33.73 -34.94
C ARG A 19 -13.06 35.06 -34.54
N ARG A 20 -14.09 35.51 -35.28
CA ARG A 20 -14.80 36.76 -34.95
C ARG A 20 -15.32 36.71 -33.52
N ASN A 21 -15.00 37.74 -32.73
CA ASN A 21 -15.41 37.92 -31.33
C ASN A 21 -14.86 36.91 -30.31
N CYS A 22 -13.85 36.10 -30.68
CA CYS A 22 -13.13 35.24 -29.74
C CYS A 22 -11.70 35.72 -29.53
N THR A 23 -11.20 35.57 -28.31
CA THR A 23 -9.82 35.89 -27.95
C THR A 23 -8.93 34.67 -28.17
N THR A 24 -7.77 34.87 -28.78
CA THR A 24 -6.77 33.81 -29.02
C THR A 24 -5.78 33.68 -27.87
N GLU A 25 -5.50 34.79 -27.19
CA GLU A 25 -4.56 34.85 -26.07
C GLU A 25 -5.30 34.68 -24.75
N ILE A 26 -4.73 33.89 -23.83
CA ILE A 26 -5.15 33.85 -22.43
C ILE A 26 -4.04 34.43 -21.56
N GLU A 27 -4.41 35.43 -20.76
CA GLU A 27 -3.51 36.08 -19.81
C GLU A 27 -3.38 35.20 -18.56
N VAL A 28 -2.16 34.72 -18.30
CA VAL A 28 -1.85 33.84 -17.17
C VAL A 28 -1.35 34.66 -15.99
N ASN A 29 -1.95 34.45 -14.82
CA ASN A 29 -1.45 34.98 -13.56
C ASN A 29 -0.14 34.28 -13.17
N ALA A 30 0.95 35.00 -13.39
CA ALA A 30 2.30 34.58 -13.08
C ALA A 30 2.48 34.08 -11.63
N ASP A 31 1.74 34.61 -10.64
CA ASP A 31 1.92 34.22 -9.24
C ASP A 31 1.36 32.83 -8.90
N ILE A 32 0.46 32.30 -9.73
CA ILE A 32 -0.21 31.01 -9.50
C ILE A 32 0.30 29.94 -10.46
N ALA A 33 0.30 30.24 -11.76
CA ALA A 33 0.60 29.28 -12.81
C ALA A 33 1.87 29.65 -13.61
N GLY A 34 2.68 30.58 -13.11
CA GLY A 34 3.87 31.01 -13.83
C GLY A 34 5.11 30.15 -13.57
N ILE A 35 6.11 30.29 -14.45
CA ILE A 35 7.18 29.31 -14.64
C ILE A 35 8.00 29.02 -13.37
N GLY A 36 8.20 29.99 -12.47
CA GLY A 36 8.92 29.75 -11.22
C GLY A 36 8.17 28.83 -10.24
N VAL A 37 6.84 28.97 -10.12
CA VAL A 37 6.01 28.06 -9.30
C VAL A 37 6.06 26.65 -9.87
N LEU A 38 5.90 26.51 -11.20
CA LEU A 38 6.00 25.23 -11.88
C LEU A 38 7.36 24.59 -11.64
N THR A 39 8.44 25.33 -11.93
CA THR A 39 9.81 24.83 -11.81
C THR A 39 10.10 24.40 -10.38
N SER A 40 9.76 25.22 -9.38
CA SER A 40 10.05 24.91 -7.97
C SER A 40 9.38 23.62 -7.47
N LEU A 41 8.08 23.44 -7.73
CA LEU A 41 7.31 22.29 -7.28
C LEU A 41 7.68 21.02 -8.06
N TYR A 42 7.80 21.16 -9.38
CA TYR A 42 8.16 20.06 -10.26
C TYR A 42 9.58 19.56 -9.98
N PHE A 43 10.53 20.47 -9.82
CA PHE A 43 11.92 20.12 -9.55
C PHE A 43 12.09 19.45 -8.18
N SER A 44 11.43 19.95 -7.13
CA SER A 44 11.47 19.29 -5.82
C SER A 44 10.83 17.90 -5.84
N ALA A 45 9.75 17.71 -6.61
CA ALA A 45 9.12 16.40 -6.79
C ALA A 45 10.08 15.39 -7.48
N TRP A 46 10.81 15.83 -8.50
CA TRP A 46 11.83 15.02 -9.17
C TRP A 46 13.05 14.74 -8.30
N ILE A 47 13.57 15.75 -7.57
CA ILE A 47 14.69 15.53 -6.64
C ILE A 47 14.31 14.47 -5.62
N LEU A 48 13.14 14.56 -4.99
CA LEU A 48 12.70 13.58 -4.01
C LEU A 48 12.64 12.17 -4.61
N SER A 49 12.05 12.05 -5.79
CA SER A 49 11.98 10.78 -6.52
C SER A 49 13.37 10.21 -6.84
N ILE A 50 14.29 11.05 -7.32
CA ILE A 50 15.68 10.68 -7.61
C ILE A 50 16.39 10.25 -6.33
N VAL A 51 16.26 10.99 -5.23
CA VAL A 51 16.87 10.68 -3.93
C VAL A 51 16.41 9.30 -3.43
N ILE A 52 15.13 8.97 -3.58
CA ILE A 52 14.58 7.69 -3.13
C ILE A 52 15.06 6.53 -4.02
N VAL A 53 15.02 6.69 -5.34
CA VAL A 53 15.53 5.67 -6.29
C VAL A 53 17.03 5.47 -6.11
N TRP A 54 17.79 6.56 -5.98
CA TRP A 54 19.22 6.51 -5.68
C TRP A 54 19.50 5.85 -4.33
N GLY A 55 18.75 6.22 -3.29
CA GLY A 55 18.84 5.65 -1.96
C GLY A 55 18.59 4.14 -1.96
N TYR A 56 17.60 3.67 -2.75
CA TYR A 56 17.34 2.25 -2.93
C TYR A 56 18.56 1.51 -3.49
N PHE A 57 19.08 1.96 -4.64
CA PHE A 57 20.23 1.30 -5.28
C PHE A 57 21.54 1.40 -4.47
N ARG A 58 21.65 2.39 -3.59
CA ARG A 58 22.78 2.54 -2.67
C ARG A 58 22.62 1.75 -1.36
N LYS A 59 21.50 1.05 -1.13
CA LYS A 59 21.14 0.45 0.17
C LYS A 59 21.16 1.50 1.30
N SER A 60 20.73 2.72 0.97
CA SER A 60 20.68 3.88 1.86
C SER A 60 19.24 4.28 2.20
N LEU A 61 18.24 3.45 1.86
CA LEU A 61 16.93 3.60 2.46
C LEU A 61 16.93 3.01 3.87
N PRO A 62 15.99 3.44 4.73
CA PRO A 62 15.81 2.85 6.05
C PRO A 62 15.70 1.32 5.97
N SER A 63 16.39 0.61 6.88
CA SER A 63 16.46 -0.85 6.87
C SER A 63 15.10 -1.51 7.11
N ASP A 64 14.20 -0.80 7.79
CA ASP A 64 12.83 -1.23 8.06
C ASP A 64 11.93 -1.23 6.81
N LEU A 65 12.38 -0.58 5.73
CA LEU A 65 11.71 -0.54 4.44
C LEU A 65 12.23 -1.60 3.46
N LEU A 66 13.51 -2.00 3.60
CA LEU A 66 14.17 -2.93 2.68
C LEU A 66 13.99 -4.36 3.17
N THR A 67 13.47 -5.22 2.29
CA THR A 67 13.40 -6.65 2.57
C THR A 67 14.72 -7.35 2.25
N SER A 68 14.96 -8.55 2.77
CA SER A 68 16.11 -9.38 2.39
C SER A 68 16.22 -9.54 0.87
N THR A 69 15.07 -9.65 0.19
CA THR A 69 14.97 -9.67 -1.27
C THR A 69 15.56 -8.43 -1.92
N ASP A 70 15.27 -7.23 -1.40
CA ASP A 70 15.83 -5.98 -1.91
C ASP A 70 17.36 -5.99 -1.79
N HIS A 71 17.90 -6.48 -0.67
CA HIS A 71 19.36 -6.60 -0.48
C HIS A 71 20.02 -7.49 -1.53
N TYR A 72 19.40 -8.63 -1.87
CA TYR A 72 19.89 -9.53 -2.92
C TYR A 72 19.84 -8.90 -4.31
N ILE A 73 18.74 -8.23 -4.65
CA ILE A 73 18.58 -7.61 -5.96
C ILE A 73 19.58 -6.47 -6.15
N VAL A 74 19.74 -5.60 -5.15
CA VAL A 74 20.72 -4.52 -5.21
C VAL A 74 22.15 -5.07 -5.31
N GLN A 75 22.46 -6.15 -4.60
CA GLN A 75 23.77 -6.81 -4.70
C GLN A 75 24.00 -7.42 -6.09
N LEU A 76 22.99 -8.06 -6.70
CA LEU A 76 23.08 -8.58 -8.06
C LEU A 76 23.31 -7.46 -9.08
N LEU A 77 22.57 -6.34 -8.95
CA LEU A 77 22.72 -5.19 -9.84
C LEU A 77 24.12 -4.56 -9.71
N LYS A 78 24.64 -4.44 -8.50
CA LYS A 78 26.02 -3.98 -8.25
C LYS A 78 27.06 -4.93 -8.85
N ARG A 79 26.85 -6.25 -8.76
CA ARG A 79 27.74 -7.26 -9.35
C ARG A 79 27.87 -7.12 -10.87
N ARG A 80 26.84 -6.62 -11.56
CA ARG A 80 26.91 -6.33 -13.00
C ARG A 80 27.82 -5.13 -13.31
N LEU A 81 28.07 -4.27 -12.31
CA LEU A 81 28.83 -3.03 -12.43
C LEU A 81 30.22 -3.11 -11.76
N SER A 82 30.49 -4.07 -10.87
CA SER A 82 31.76 -4.21 -10.15
C SER A 82 32.08 -5.68 -9.82
N PRO A 83 33.36 -6.12 -9.88
CA PRO A 83 33.79 -7.45 -9.42
C PRO A 83 33.52 -7.65 -7.92
N PHE A 84 33.17 -8.89 -7.55
CA PHE A 84 32.60 -9.25 -6.24
C PHE A 84 33.69 -9.57 -5.21
N SER A 85 33.51 -9.15 -3.96
CA SER A 85 34.24 -9.68 -2.80
C SER A 85 33.23 -10.44 -1.92
N ASP A 86 33.52 -11.70 -1.60
CA ASP A 86 32.58 -12.60 -0.89
C ASP A 86 32.31 -12.20 0.58
N VAL A 87 33.02 -11.21 1.11
CA VAL A 87 32.89 -10.72 2.50
C VAL A 87 31.62 -9.86 2.72
N ASP A 88 30.94 -9.43 1.65
CA ASP A 88 29.84 -8.44 1.70
C ASP A 88 28.41 -9.02 1.90
N VAL A 89 28.27 -10.33 2.18
CA VAL A 89 26.94 -10.96 2.27
C VAL A 89 26.27 -10.80 3.64
N LYS A 90 27.04 -10.61 4.72
CA LYS A 90 26.44 -10.34 6.03
C LYS A 90 25.64 -9.05 5.98
N SER A 91 24.33 -9.18 6.19
CA SER A 91 23.32 -8.12 6.18
C SER A 91 23.47 -7.10 7.31
N GLU A 92 24.64 -7.00 7.93
CA GLU A 92 24.90 -5.99 8.94
C GLU A 92 25.09 -4.65 8.24
N GLN A 93 24.17 -3.72 8.52
CA GLN A 93 24.19 -2.40 7.93
C GLN A 93 25.50 -1.69 8.32
N THR A 94 26.42 -1.60 7.37
CA THR A 94 27.71 -0.92 7.57
C THR A 94 27.50 0.49 8.14
N ALA A 95 28.44 0.98 8.95
CA ALA A 95 28.37 2.34 9.51
C ALA A 95 28.12 3.40 8.42
N VAL A 96 28.71 3.21 7.24
CA VAL A 96 28.52 4.07 6.05
C VAL A 96 27.07 4.06 5.55
N GLN A 97 26.42 2.90 5.54
CA GLN A 97 25.01 2.77 5.12
C GLN A 97 24.07 3.45 6.13
N ARG A 98 24.28 3.28 7.44
CA ARG A 98 23.48 3.95 8.49
C ARG A 98 23.56 5.48 8.34
N LYS A 99 24.77 6.01 8.14
CA LYS A 99 24.99 7.43 7.86
C LYS A 99 24.21 7.91 6.64
N THR A 100 24.35 7.20 5.52
CA THR A 100 23.69 7.60 4.27
C THR A 100 22.17 7.49 4.38
N SER A 101 21.67 6.52 5.16
CA SER A 101 20.25 6.41 5.48
C SER A 101 19.72 7.59 6.27
N GLY A 102 20.47 8.09 7.26
CA GLY A 102 20.13 9.32 7.97
C GLY A 102 19.96 10.51 7.02
N VAL A 103 20.87 10.66 6.06
CA VAL A 103 20.81 11.72 5.04
C VAL A 103 19.57 11.55 4.15
N VAL A 104 19.32 10.37 3.57
CA VAL A 104 18.16 10.13 2.69
C VAL A 104 16.84 10.37 3.44
N THR A 105 16.73 9.91 4.69
CA THR A 105 15.57 10.15 5.56
C THR A 105 15.39 11.65 5.83
N GLY A 106 16.47 12.38 6.14
CA GLY A 106 16.45 13.83 6.35
C GLY A 106 15.99 14.61 5.11
N PHE A 107 16.54 14.30 3.94
CA PHE A 107 16.10 14.88 2.65
C PHE A 107 14.63 14.58 2.38
N THR A 108 14.23 13.32 2.55
CA THR A 108 12.84 12.89 2.32
C THR A 108 11.88 13.58 3.29
N LYS A 109 12.30 13.82 4.53
CA LYS A 109 11.54 14.55 5.53
C LYS A 109 11.25 15.98 5.09
N ILE A 110 12.29 16.75 4.72
CA ILE A 110 12.12 18.16 4.36
C ILE A 110 11.36 18.31 3.05
N LEU A 111 11.74 17.56 2.01
CA LEU A 111 11.08 17.63 0.71
C LEU A 111 9.62 17.15 0.79
N GLY A 112 9.34 16.10 1.57
CA GLY A 112 7.96 15.64 1.80
C GLY A 112 7.09 16.70 2.48
N ASP A 113 7.60 17.37 3.52
CA ASP A 113 6.88 18.46 4.19
C ASP A 113 6.65 19.66 3.27
N GLN A 114 7.65 20.03 2.47
CA GLN A 114 7.53 21.09 1.48
C GLN A 114 6.42 20.78 0.47
N GLN A 115 6.37 19.56 -0.07
CA GLN A 115 5.35 19.14 -1.02
C GLN A 115 3.95 19.17 -0.39
N LEU A 116 3.81 18.69 0.85
CA LEU A 116 2.54 18.71 1.56
C LEU A 116 1.99 20.13 1.76
N ILE A 117 2.82 21.05 2.27
CA ILE A 117 2.42 22.44 2.51
C ILE A 117 2.15 23.15 1.19
N SER A 118 3.01 22.96 0.19
CA SER A 118 2.87 23.61 -1.11
C SER A 118 1.63 23.14 -1.86
N GLY A 119 1.31 21.84 -1.80
CA GLY A 119 0.08 21.30 -2.36
C GLY A 119 -1.18 21.92 -1.75
N ILE A 120 -1.21 22.12 -0.43
CA ILE A 120 -2.33 22.77 0.25
C ILE A 120 -2.41 24.24 -0.14
N ALA A 121 -1.27 24.93 -0.15
CA ALA A 121 -1.19 26.35 -0.47
C ALA A 121 -1.65 26.63 -1.90
N ILE A 122 -1.17 25.87 -2.90
CA ILE A 122 -1.50 26.11 -4.31
C ILE A 122 -2.98 25.83 -4.60
N LEU A 123 -3.55 24.76 -4.04
CA LEU A 123 -4.99 24.48 -4.17
C LEU A 123 -5.84 25.55 -3.49
N SER A 124 -5.44 25.99 -2.28
CA SER A 124 -6.16 27.03 -1.55
C SER A 124 -6.10 28.37 -2.29
N ALA A 125 -4.94 28.74 -2.83
CA ALA A 125 -4.75 29.95 -3.62
C ALA A 125 -5.57 29.91 -4.91
N GLY A 126 -5.58 28.79 -5.63
CA GLY A 126 -6.40 28.61 -6.83
C GLY A 126 -7.90 28.72 -6.53
N LEU A 127 -8.38 28.05 -5.48
CA LEU A 127 -9.79 28.12 -5.07
C LEU A 127 -10.19 29.52 -4.57
N ALA A 128 -9.32 30.20 -3.82
CA ALA A 128 -9.56 31.56 -3.35
C ALA A 128 -9.57 32.58 -4.50
N SER A 129 -8.79 32.33 -5.54
CA SER A 129 -8.63 33.22 -6.71
C SER A 129 -9.61 32.90 -7.84
N ARG A 130 -10.69 32.15 -7.59
CA ARG A 130 -11.66 31.70 -8.60
C ARG A 130 -12.26 32.77 -9.51
N CYS A 131 -12.28 34.02 -9.05
CA CYS A 131 -12.77 35.16 -9.82
C CYS A 131 -11.73 35.75 -10.79
N ASN A 132 -10.45 35.45 -10.57
CA ASN A 132 -9.32 36.09 -11.24
C ASN A 132 -8.44 35.12 -12.03
N ILE A 133 -8.69 33.81 -11.92
CA ILE A 133 -8.00 32.78 -12.69
C ILE A 133 -8.94 32.13 -13.68
N SER A 134 -8.40 31.79 -14.83
CA SER A 134 -9.02 30.96 -15.86
C SER A 134 -9.07 29.49 -15.44
N LEU A 135 -9.88 28.71 -16.15
CA LEU A 135 -9.89 27.25 -16.03
C LEU A 135 -8.55 26.63 -16.44
N TYR A 136 -7.85 27.25 -17.39
CA TYR A 136 -6.50 26.89 -17.82
C TYR A 136 -5.52 26.94 -16.66
N GLU A 137 -5.47 28.04 -15.93
CA GLU A 137 -4.62 28.19 -14.75
C GLU A 137 -5.00 27.22 -13.63
N PHE A 138 -6.30 26.99 -13.44
CA PHE A 138 -6.78 26.01 -12.46
C PHE A 138 -6.39 24.57 -12.82
N ASN A 139 -6.34 24.23 -14.11
CA ASN A 139 -5.82 22.94 -14.58
C ASN A 139 -4.33 22.78 -14.26
N ILE A 140 -3.52 23.84 -14.44
CA ILE A 140 -2.11 23.82 -14.04
C ILE A 140 -1.99 23.63 -12.51
N VAL A 141 -2.77 24.37 -11.71
CA VAL A 141 -2.80 24.24 -10.24
C VAL A 141 -3.12 22.82 -9.81
N THR A 142 -4.12 22.18 -10.43
CA THR A 142 -4.50 20.80 -10.10
C THR A 142 -3.43 19.79 -10.52
N CYS A 143 -2.74 19.99 -11.64
CA CYS A 143 -1.59 19.16 -12.05
C CYS A 143 -0.42 19.28 -11.07
N LEU A 144 -0.09 20.49 -10.60
CA LEU A 144 0.96 20.71 -9.59
C LEU A 144 0.58 20.09 -8.24
N ALA A 145 -0.68 20.23 -7.84
CA ALA A 145 -1.18 19.60 -6.62
C ALA A 145 -1.15 18.06 -6.68
N TYR A 146 -1.37 17.47 -7.86
CA TYR A 146 -1.18 16.04 -8.06
C TYR A 146 0.26 15.61 -7.75
N PHE A 147 1.27 16.36 -8.22
CA PHE A 147 2.67 16.09 -7.90
C PHE A 147 2.95 16.17 -6.40
N CYS A 148 2.45 17.22 -5.75
CA CYS A 148 2.57 17.37 -4.31
C CYS A 148 1.99 16.17 -3.57
N LEU A 149 0.78 15.74 -3.96
CA LEU A 149 0.09 14.61 -3.35
C LEU A 149 0.85 13.28 -3.57
N TRP A 150 1.29 13.02 -4.80
CA TRP A 150 2.01 11.81 -5.17
C TRP A 150 3.38 11.70 -4.50
N THR A 151 4.16 12.77 -4.52
CA THR A 151 5.50 12.76 -3.92
C THR A 151 5.44 12.73 -2.40
N HIS A 152 4.44 13.39 -1.80
CA HIS A 152 4.16 13.23 -0.38
C HIS A 152 3.79 11.79 -0.02
N LEU A 153 2.95 11.11 -0.81
CA LEU A 153 2.65 9.67 -0.62
C LEU A 153 3.93 8.82 -0.57
N VAL A 154 4.84 9.05 -1.52
CA VAL A 154 6.12 8.33 -1.58
C VAL A 154 6.98 8.65 -0.35
N SER A 155 6.98 9.90 0.12
CA SER A 155 7.70 10.31 1.33
C SER A 155 7.19 9.59 2.59
N LEU A 156 5.88 9.38 2.72
CA LEU A 156 5.28 8.68 3.86
C LEU A 156 5.77 7.22 3.95
N GLN A 157 5.97 6.56 2.82
CA GLN A 157 6.49 5.19 2.79
C GLN A 157 7.92 5.13 3.32
N VAL A 158 8.78 6.05 2.89
CA VAL A 158 10.18 6.10 3.34
C VAL A 158 10.28 6.53 4.81
N LEU A 159 9.39 7.41 5.27
CA LEU A 159 9.40 7.93 6.64
C LEU A 159 8.63 7.05 7.64
N ARG A 160 8.25 5.83 7.27
CA ARG A 160 7.45 4.93 8.12
C ARG A 160 8.07 4.72 9.50
N GLY A 161 9.31 4.22 9.57
CA GLY A 161 10.00 4.01 10.85
C GLY A 161 10.19 5.29 11.68
N TYR A 162 10.49 6.41 11.01
CA TYR A 162 10.62 7.71 11.66
C TYR A 162 9.30 8.20 12.26
N LEU A 163 8.20 8.11 11.51
CA LEU A 163 6.88 8.56 11.95
C LEU A 163 6.23 7.61 12.95
N TYR A 164 6.63 6.34 12.96
CA TYR A 164 6.20 5.39 13.99
C TYR A 164 6.67 5.84 15.37
N THR A 165 7.93 6.28 15.48
CA THR A 165 8.53 6.76 16.74
C THR A 165 8.07 8.18 17.12
N HIS A 166 7.77 9.04 16.14
CA HIS A 166 7.37 10.44 16.37
C HIS A 166 5.86 10.65 16.21
N THR A 167 5.08 10.20 17.20
CA THR A 167 3.61 10.15 17.12
C THR A 167 2.94 11.51 16.90
N PHE A 168 3.46 12.58 17.50
CA PHE A 168 2.93 13.95 17.35
C PHE A 168 3.10 14.47 15.92
N VAL A 169 4.32 14.36 15.37
CA VAL A 169 4.63 14.74 13.98
C VAL A 169 3.79 13.91 13.00
N ARG A 170 3.63 12.62 13.27
CA ARG A 170 2.76 11.72 12.50
C ARG A 170 1.31 12.22 12.48
N ALA A 171 0.74 12.60 13.63
CA ALA A 171 -0.64 13.09 13.69
C ALA A 171 -0.85 14.35 12.86
N TRP A 172 0.06 15.33 12.96
CA TRP A 172 -0.03 16.57 12.17
C TRP A 172 0.06 16.31 10.67
N ARG A 173 1.05 15.50 10.25
CA ARG A 173 1.20 15.12 8.84
C ARG A 173 -0.01 14.36 8.31
N ILE A 174 -0.58 13.43 9.07
CA ILE A 174 -1.80 12.72 8.66
C ILE A 174 -2.96 13.70 8.48
N GLY A 175 -3.17 14.63 9.42
CA GLY A 175 -4.21 15.65 9.33
C GLY A 175 -4.07 16.51 8.07
N LEU A 176 -2.87 17.02 7.82
CA LEU A 176 -2.57 17.79 6.60
C LEU A 176 -2.69 16.95 5.32
N THR A 177 -2.31 15.66 5.35
CA THR A 177 -2.46 14.75 4.20
C THR A 177 -3.92 14.55 3.84
N ILE A 178 -4.78 14.35 4.85
CA ILE A 178 -6.23 14.24 4.66
C ILE A 178 -6.77 15.55 4.07
N GLY A 179 -6.36 16.70 4.61
CA GLY A 179 -6.74 18.02 4.08
C GLY A 179 -6.34 18.21 2.61
N LEU A 180 -5.08 17.92 2.28
CA LEU A 180 -4.57 17.97 0.90
C LEU A 180 -5.37 17.04 -0.02
N PHE A 181 -5.63 15.81 0.41
CA PHE A 181 -6.37 14.83 -0.38
C PHE A 181 -7.82 15.27 -0.65
N LEU A 182 -8.50 15.85 0.34
CA LEU A 182 -9.87 16.38 0.18
C LEU A 182 -9.90 17.57 -0.78
N LEU A 183 -8.98 18.53 -0.62
CA LEU A 183 -8.85 19.68 -1.53
C LEU A 183 -8.53 19.22 -2.96
N PHE A 184 -7.62 18.26 -3.11
CA PHE A 184 -7.24 17.71 -4.40
C PHE A 184 -8.43 16.97 -5.04
N GLY A 185 -9.10 16.08 -4.32
CA GLY A 185 -10.25 15.33 -4.83
C GLY A 185 -11.37 16.26 -5.31
N PHE A 186 -11.69 17.30 -4.55
CA PHE A 186 -12.64 18.34 -4.96
C PHE A 186 -12.18 19.09 -6.23
N SER A 187 -10.96 19.63 -6.21
CA SER A 187 -10.42 20.44 -7.30
C SER A 187 -10.26 19.63 -8.59
N TYR A 188 -9.77 18.39 -8.48
CA TYR A 188 -9.64 17.46 -9.60
C TYR A 188 -10.99 17.10 -10.20
N THR A 189 -12.00 16.81 -9.38
CA THR A 189 -13.36 16.52 -9.86
C THR A 189 -13.90 17.69 -10.68
N ILE A 190 -13.72 18.93 -10.19
CA ILE A 190 -14.13 20.12 -10.94
C ILE A 190 -13.32 20.27 -12.23
N ASN A 191 -12.01 20.10 -12.18
CA ASN A 191 -11.13 20.21 -13.34
C ASN A 191 -11.53 19.23 -14.46
N THR A 192 -11.79 17.96 -14.11
CA THR A 192 -12.23 16.95 -15.10
C THR A 192 -13.60 17.27 -15.70
N ALA A 193 -14.45 18.02 -14.99
CA ALA A 193 -15.75 18.44 -15.51
C ALA A 193 -15.64 19.44 -16.67
N THR A 194 -14.44 19.98 -16.90
CA THR A 194 -14.14 21.00 -17.91
C THR A 194 -13.26 20.49 -19.06
N TYR A 195 -12.85 19.22 -19.03
CA TYR A 195 -11.89 18.64 -19.99
C TYR A 195 -12.53 18.11 -21.30
N ASP A 196 -13.87 18.06 -21.39
CA ASP A 196 -14.59 17.60 -22.60
C ASP A 196 -14.64 18.75 -23.66
N VAL A 197 -13.48 19.01 -24.28
CA VAL A 197 -13.27 20.06 -25.27
C VAL A 197 -13.82 19.63 -26.64
N ASP A 198 -15.15 19.69 -26.80
CA ASP A 198 -15.73 19.77 -28.14
C ASP A 198 -15.62 21.22 -28.64
N PHE A 199 -14.59 21.51 -29.44
CA PHE A 199 -14.34 22.82 -30.07
C PHE A 199 -15.46 23.31 -31.01
N GLY A 200 -16.52 22.52 -31.21
CA GLY A 200 -17.63 22.83 -32.12
C GLY A 200 -18.91 23.33 -31.45
N GLU A 201 -19.08 23.12 -30.14
CA GLU A 201 -20.37 23.36 -29.48
C GLU A 201 -20.29 24.62 -28.59
N SER A 202 -20.90 25.72 -29.05
CA SER A 202 -20.94 27.01 -28.34
C SER A 202 -21.58 26.96 -26.94
N SER A 203 -22.21 25.84 -26.59
CA SER A 203 -22.89 25.59 -25.32
C SER A 203 -21.96 25.13 -24.20
N ARG A 204 -20.66 24.92 -24.45
CA ARG A 204 -19.70 24.46 -23.43
C ARG A 204 -18.80 25.59 -22.90
N LEU A 205 -18.24 25.40 -21.69
CA LEU A 205 -17.20 26.29 -21.17
C LEU A 205 -15.88 26.02 -21.89
N ASN A 206 -15.18 27.09 -22.28
CA ASN A 206 -13.84 27.02 -22.81
C ASN A 206 -12.82 27.13 -21.68
N ILE A 207 -11.62 26.56 -21.87
CA ILE A 207 -10.55 26.56 -20.87
C ILE A 207 -10.05 27.98 -20.51
N GLY A 208 -10.24 28.97 -21.39
CA GLY A 208 -9.93 30.37 -21.09
C GLY A 208 -10.98 31.09 -20.22
N ASN A 209 -12.18 30.51 -20.03
CA ASN A 209 -13.18 31.12 -19.16
C ASN A 209 -12.70 31.16 -17.71
N MET A 210 -13.12 32.20 -16.97
CA MET A 210 -12.83 32.32 -15.54
C MET A 210 -13.36 31.08 -14.79
N PHE A 211 -12.59 30.61 -13.80
CA PHE A 211 -12.92 29.41 -13.01
C PHE A 211 -14.31 29.53 -12.36
N GLN A 212 -14.69 30.72 -11.92
CA GLN A 212 -16.02 31.01 -11.37
C GLN A 212 -17.18 30.57 -12.28
N CYS A 213 -17.00 30.62 -13.60
CA CYS A 213 -18.05 30.30 -14.57
C CYS A 213 -18.53 28.85 -14.49
N VAL A 214 -17.76 27.93 -13.90
CA VAL A 214 -18.22 26.55 -13.67
C VAL A 214 -19.42 26.51 -12.72
N PHE A 215 -19.42 27.38 -11.71
CA PHE A 215 -20.49 27.42 -10.71
C PHE A 215 -21.74 28.17 -11.21
N GLU A 216 -21.58 29.04 -12.20
CA GLU A 216 -22.65 29.84 -12.78
C GLU A 216 -23.11 29.31 -14.15
N ALA A 217 -22.53 28.21 -14.63
CA ALA A 217 -22.82 27.63 -15.93
C ALA A 217 -24.34 27.50 -16.24
N PRO A 218 -25.21 27.07 -15.31
CA PRO A 218 -26.64 26.99 -15.55
C PRO A 218 -27.30 28.34 -15.92
N GLU A 219 -26.81 29.45 -15.37
CA GLU A 219 -27.35 30.79 -15.63
C GLU A 219 -27.02 31.27 -17.05
N TYR A 220 -25.90 30.81 -17.60
CA TYR A 220 -25.44 31.15 -18.96
C TYR A 220 -25.82 30.12 -20.01
N MET A 221 -26.78 29.22 -19.71
CA MET A 221 -27.17 28.10 -20.59
C MET A 221 -26.00 27.21 -21.02
N LYS A 222 -24.95 27.11 -20.18
CA LYS A 222 -23.80 26.24 -20.43
C LYS A 222 -23.93 24.94 -19.65
N SER A 223 -23.55 23.83 -20.28
CA SER A 223 -23.53 22.52 -19.62
C SER A 223 -22.15 22.18 -19.08
N VAL A 224 -22.09 21.67 -17.86
CA VAL A 224 -20.89 21.06 -17.27
C VAL A 224 -21.09 19.55 -17.27
N ARG A 225 -20.16 18.80 -17.85
CA ARG A 225 -20.22 17.34 -17.91
C ARG A 225 -19.13 16.75 -17.04
N PHE A 226 -19.54 16.10 -15.95
CA PHE A 226 -18.61 15.42 -15.07
C PHE A 226 -18.21 14.07 -15.67
N ASP A 227 -16.93 13.88 -15.96
CA ASP A 227 -16.38 12.56 -16.17
C ASP A 227 -16.15 11.88 -14.81
N ALA A 228 -17.24 11.33 -14.28
CA ALA A 228 -17.23 10.62 -13.01
C ALA A 228 -16.31 9.40 -13.05
N TRP A 229 -16.16 8.74 -14.21
CA TRP A 229 -15.37 7.52 -14.31
C TRP A 229 -13.87 7.81 -14.15
N TYR A 230 -13.37 8.80 -14.89
CA TYR A 230 -11.98 9.22 -14.84
C TYR A 230 -11.61 9.76 -13.45
N SER A 231 -12.48 10.61 -12.88
CA SER A 231 -12.34 11.12 -11.52
C SER A 231 -12.32 10.03 -10.47
N VAL A 232 -13.32 9.13 -10.46
CA VAL A 232 -13.40 8.04 -9.48
C VAL A 232 -12.21 7.10 -9.59
N THR A 233 -11.73 6.80 -10.79
CA THR A 233 -10.62 5.87 -10.99
C THR A 233 -9.30 6.45 -10.49
N LEU A 234 -8.94 7.68 -10.87
CA LEU A 234 -7.69 8.30 -10.42
C LEU A 234 -7.74 8.62 -8.93
N VAL A 235 -8.76 9.37 -8.49
CA VAL A 235 -8.90 9.81 -7.08
C VAL A 235 -9.06 8.60 -6.18
N GLY A 236 -9.83 7.58 -6.58
CA GLY A 236 -9.98 6.33 -5.83
C GLY A 236 -8.67 5.54 -5.73
N THR A 237 -7.89 5.48 -6.80
CA THR A 237 -6.56 4.82 -6.78
C THR A 237 -5.59 5.55 -5.84
N LEU A 238 -5.59 6.88 -5.85
CA LEU A 238 -4.78 7.69 -4.93
C LEU A 238 -5.27 7.53 -3.49
N ALA A 239 -6.59 7.59 -3.24
CA ALA A 239 -7.20 7.39 -1.94
C ALA A 239 -6.76 6.06 -1.33
N TYR A 240 -6.92 4.98 -2.10
CA TYR A 240 -6.54 3.63 -1.68
C TYR A 240 -5.06 3.57 -1.26
N ARG A 241 -4.16 4.15 -2.05
CA ARG A 241 -2.73 4.17 -1.73
C ARG A 241 -2.41 5.00 -0.48
N HIS A 242 -3.05 6.16 -0.32
CA HIS A 242 -2.87 6.99 0.88
C HIS A 242 -3.40 6.29 2.13
N VAL A 243 -4.56 5.63 2.05
CA VAL A 243 -5.13 4.86 3.17
C VAL A 243 -4.18 3.74 3.58
N LEU A 244 -3.61 3.00 2.62
CA LEU A 244 -2.60 1.98 2.92
C LEU A 244 -1.35 2.58 3.56
N ALA A 245 -0.78 3.63 2.96
CA ALA A 245 0.43 4.26 3.46
C ALA A 245 0.23 4.82 4.89
N ILE A 246 -0.89 5.49 5.16
CA ILE A 246 -1.25 6.01 6.48
C ILE A 246 -1.47 4.86 7.47
N GLY A 247 -2.16 3.80 7.05
CA GLY A 247 -2.37 2.60 7.86
C GLY A 247 -1.06 1.97 8.32
N ASP A 248 -0.09 1.84 7.40
CA ASP A 248 1.23 1.28 7.67
C ASP A 248 2.05 2.09 8.69
N LEU A 249 1.76 3.39 8.87
CA LEU A 249 2.41 4.24 9.89
C LEU A 249 2.03 3.87 11.33
N PHE A 250 0.94 3.13 11.53
CA PHE A 250 0.47 2.71 12.86
C PHE A 250 0.97 1.33 13.29
N PHE A 251 1.60 0.60 12.38
CA PHE A 251 2.20 -0.70 12.68
C PHE A 251 3.72 -0.55 12.84
N PRO A 252 4.34 -1.31 13.77
CA PRO A 252 5.80 -1.38 13.83
C PRO A 252 6.35 -1.74 12.45
N PRO A 253 7.47 -1.16 12.01
CA PRO A 253 7.85 -1.28 10.61
C PRO A 253 8.33 -2.70 10.26
N GLU A 254 8.87 -3.43 11.23
CA GLU A 254 9.18 -4.88 11.16
C GLU A 254 7.93 -5.76 11.03
N THR A 255 6.76 -5.23 11.37
CA THR A 255 5.52 -6.00 11.35
C THR A 255 4.90 -5.98 9.96
N ASP A 256 4.74 -7.19 9.42
CA ASP A 256 3.97 -7.43 8.21
C ASP A 256 2.47 -7.31 8.52
N THR A 257 1.84 -6.28 7.95
CA THR A 257 0.43 -5.94 8.18
C THR A 257 -0.52 -7.04 7.71
N ILE A 258 -0.14 -7.82 6.69
CA ILE A 258 -0.91 -8.97 6.22
C ILE A 258 -0.85 -10.09 7.26
N ASN A 259 0.33 -10.38 7.83
CA ASN A 259 0.46 -11.40 8.89
C ASN A 259 -0.33 -11.00 10.15
N VAL A 260 -0.39 -9.71 10.51
CA VAL A 260 -1.24 -9.21 11.60
C VAL A 260 -2.72 -9.43 11.31
N LEU A 261 -3.16 -9.09 10.09
CA LEU A 261 -4.55 -9.31 9.68
C LEU A 261 -4.91 -10.79 9.75
N ILE A 262 -4.05 -11.66 9.24
CA ILE A 262 -4.24 -13.11 9.26
C ILE A 262 -4.27 -13.63 10.70
N SER A 263 -3.33 -13.21 11.55
CA SER A 263 -3.30 -13.56 12.98
C SER A 263 -4.59 -13.13 13.70
N ARG A 264 -5.15 -11.95 13.38
CA ARG A 264 -6.45 -11.51 13.93
C ARG A 264 -7.62 -12.38 13.44
N ILE A 265 -7.64 -12.75 12.16
CA ILE A 265 -8.69 -13.60 11.59
C ILE A 265 -8.61 -15.02 12.18
N THR A 266 -7.42 -15.61 12.19
CA THR A 266 -7.20 -16.98 12.65
C THR A 266 -7.37 -17.11 14.15
N SER A 267 -6.92 -16.14 14.96
CA SER A 267 -7.17 -16.15 16.42
C SER A 267 -8.66 -16.11 16.77
N ARG A 268 -9.48 -15.40 15.99
CA ARG A 268 -10.96 -15.43 16.13
C ARG A 268 -11.55 -16.81 15.81
N PHE A 269 -11.03 -17.48 14.78
CA PHE A 269 -11.43 -18.84 14.43
C PHE A 269 -11.03 -19.84 15.53
N LEU A 270 -9.77 -19.77 16.00
CA LEU A 270 -9.24 -20.63 17.06
C LEU A 270 -9.89 -20.38 18.43
N ARG A 271 -10.53 -19.22 18.66
CA ARG A 271 -11.29 -19.00 19.90
C ARG A 271 -12.40 -20.04 20.08
N LYS A 272 -12.94 -20.60 18.98
CA LYS A 272 -14.00 -21.61 19.02
C LYS A 272 -13.51 -23.00 19.45
N THR A 273 -12.20 -23.26 19.46
CA THR A 273 -11.65 -24.60 19.76
C THR A 273 -11.35 -24.83 21.25
N GLY A 274 -11.57 -23.82 22.10
CA GLY A 274 -11.29 -23.92 23.55
C GLY A 274 -9.82 -23.81 23.93
N LEU A 275 -8.91 -23.55 22.97
CA LEU A 275 -7.49 -23.36 23.23
C LEU A 275 -7.20 -22.07 24.01
N SER A 276 -6.19 -22.11 24.89
CA SER A 276 -5.73 -20.94 25.65
C SER A 276 -5.12 -19.87 24.73
N GLN A 277 -5.01 -18.63 25.21
CA GLN A 277 -4.48 -17.53 24.38
C GLN A 277 -3.01 -17.74 23.99
N ALA A 278 -2.20 -18.31 24.88
CA ALA A 278 -0.79 -18.63 24.61
C ALA A 278 -0.68 -19.71 23.52
N GLU A 279 -1.42 -20.81 23.64
CA GLU A 279 -1.44 -21.88 22.63
C GLU A 279 -1.90 -21.37 21.26
N ARG A 280 -2.88 -20.45 21.22
CA ARG A 280 -3.32 -19.84 19.95
C ARG A 280 -2.21 -19.03 19.29
N ARG A 281 -1.43 -18.27 20.07
CA ARG A 281 -0.28 -17.51 19.52
C ARG A 281 0.80 -18.45 19.00
N GLU A 282 1.18 -19.45 19.80
CA GLU A 282 2.16 -20.48 19.41
C GLU A 282 1.75 -21.20 18.13
N ILE A 283 0.47 -21.60 17.99
CA ILE A 283 -0.05 -22.24 16.78
C ILE A 283 0.08 -21.31 15.56
N VAL A 284 -0.28 -20.03 15.71
CA VAL A 284 -0.21 -19.07 14.60
C VAL A 284 1.24 -18.82 14.17
N GLU A 285 2.15 -18.61 15.14
CA GLU A 285 3.58 -18.40 14.88
C GLU A 285 4.22 -19.62 14.20
N ASN A 286 3.99 -20.82 14.74
CA ASN A 286 4.48 -22.08 14.15
C ASN A 286 3.91 -22.32 12.75
N SER A 287 2.65 -21.95 12.52
CA SER A 287 2.02 -22.11 11.20
C SER A 287 2.60 -21.13 10.17
N PHE A 288 2.94 -19.91 10.59
CA PHE A 288 3.61 -18.95 9.72
C PHE A 288 5.02 -19.41 9.37
N ALA A 289 5.79 -19.90 10.34
CA ALA A 289 7.11 -20.49 10.09
C ALA A 289 7.01 -21.63 9.07
N LYS A 290 6.11 -22.60 9.28
CA LYS A 290 5.88 -23.72 8.35
C LYS A 290 5.43 -23.26 6.96
N TYR A 291 4.62 -22.22 6.86
CA TYR A 291 4.19 -21.65 5.58
C TYR A 291 5.38 -21.07 4.80
N TYR A 292 6.26 -20.30 5.45
CA TYR A 292 7.45 -19.75 4.80
C TYR A 292 8.47 -20.83 4.42
N ASP A 293 8.65 -21.85 5.25
CA ASP A 293 9.50 -23.00 4.93
C ASP A 293 8.93 -23.81 3.75
N TRP A 294 7.61 -23.97 3.68
CA TRP A 294 6.96 -24.66 2.57
C TRP A 294 7.10 -23.90 1.24
N LEU A 295 6.99 -22.57 1.30
CA LEU A 295 7.19 -21.67 0.18
C LEU A 295 8.64 -21.66 -0.33
N ARG A 296 9.60 -21.89 0.56
CA ARG A 296 11.02 -21.86 0.23
C ARG A 296 11.34 -22.89 -0.86
N PRO A 297 12.21 -22.55 -1.84
CA PRO A 297 12.76 -23.54 -2.74
C PRO A 297 13.44 -24.66 -1.93
N PRO A 298 13.40 -25.92 -2.40
CA PRO A 298 14.09 -27.03 -1.76
C PRO A 298 15.59 -26.74 -1.67
N LYS A 299 16.22 -27.21 -0.57
CA LYS A 299 17.68 -27.12 -0.41
C LYS A 299 18.38 -27.83 -1.58
N GLU A 300 19.56 -27.30 -1.92
CA GLU A 300 20.37 -27.68 -3.07
C GLU A 300 20.61 -29.20 -3.11
N GLY A 301 20.27 -29.86 -4.22
CA GLY A 301 20.37 -31.31 -4.40
C GLY A 301 19.11 -31.98 -4.95
N ASP A 302 17.93 -31.39 -4.72
CA ASP A 302 16.68 -31.87 -5.33
C ASP A 302 16.30 -31.02 -6.56
N ASN A 303 16.89 -31.34 -7.71
CA ASN A 303 16.57 -30.68 -8.99
C ASN A 303 15.13 -30.93 -9.48
N ARG A 304 14.32 -31.74 -8.78
CA ARG A 304 13.03 -32.22 -9.29
C ARG A 304 11.84 -31.35 -8.91
N THR A 305 11.96 -30.47 -7.93
CA THR A 305 10.83 -29.69 -7.40
C THR A 305 10.89 -28.25 -7.93
N PRO A 306 10.08 -27.90 -8.97
CA PRO A 306 10.10 -26.56 -9.53
C PRO A 306 9.67 -25.55 -8.48
N ILE A 307 10.46 -24.48 -8.34
CA ILE A 307 10.13 -23.35 -7.46
C ILE A 307 8.78 -22.80 -7.89
N SER A 308 7.86 -22.69 -6.95
CA SER A 308 6.51 -22.20 -7.22
C SER A 308 6.59 -20.80 -7.84
N LYS A 309 5.99 -20.60 -9.02
CA LYS A 309 5.92 -19.28 -9.67
C LYS A 309 5.31 -18.22 -8.73
N TRP A 310 4.41 -18.64 -7.85
CA TRP A 310 3.76 -17.81 -6.84
C TRP A 310 4.74 -17.25 -5.81
N TYR A 311 5.77 -18.02 -5.45
CA TYR A 311 6.78 -17.58 -4.50
C TYR A 311 7.55 -16.36 -5.01
N TYR A 312 7.99 -16.41 -6.27
CA TYR A 312 8.66 -15.28 -6.92
C TYR A 312 7.81 -14.01 -6.93
N LEU A 313 6.53 -14.15 -7.29
CA LEU A 313 5.61 -13.02 -7.36
C LEU A 313 5.32 -12.45 -5.97
N GLN A 314 5.07 -13.32 -4.98
CA GLN A 314 4.83 -12.88 -3.62
C GLN A 314 6.04 -12.11 -3.06
N ILE A 315 7.24 -12.69 -3.18
CA ILE A 315 8.48 -12.02 -2.77
C ILE A 315 8.67 -10.68 -3.48
N TYR A 316 8.39 -10.63 -4.78
CA TYR A 316 8.46 -9.39 -5.53
C TYR A 316 7.56 -8.31 -4.93
N PHE A 317 6.28 -8.62 -4.71
CA PHE A 317 5.30 -7.65 -4.19
C PHE A 317 5.45 -7.33 -2.70
N ASP A 318 6.11 -8.20 -1.93
CA ASP A 318 6.48 -7.94 -0.54
C ASP A 318 7.74 -7.03 -0.47
N SER A 319 8.55 -6.94 -1.54
CA SER A 319 9.75 -6.09 -1.61
C SER A 319 9.45 -4.64 -1.99
N TYR A 320 10.30 -3.70 -1.53
CA TYR A 320 10.18 -2.28 -1.87
C TYR A 320 10.43 -2.01 -3.36
N LEU A 321 11.19 -2.88 -4.05
CA LEU A 321 11.38 -2.83 -5.49
C LEU A 321 10.06 -2.72 -6.27
N SER A 322 9.00 -3.38 -5.78
CA SER A 322 7.69 -3.36 -6.44
C SER A 322 6.97 -2.00 -6.37
N SER A 323 7.41 -1.11 -5.47
CA SER A 323 6.90 0.26 -5.34
C SER A 323 7.53 1.23 -6.34
N ILE A 324 8.73 0.93 -6.87
CA ILE A 324 9.44 1.79 -7.83
C ILE A 324 8.67 1.96 -9.16
N PRO A 325 8.14 0.92 -9.83
CA PRO A 325 7.29 1.06 -11.02
C PRO A 325 6.11 2.03 -10.82
N ALA A 326 5.49 1.97 -9.64
CA ALA A 326 4.44 2.87 -9.25
C ALA A 326 4.91 4.33 -9.23
N LEU A 327 6.06 4.60 -8.62
CA LEU A 327 6.68 5.93 -8.60
C LEU A 327 6.89 6.46 -10.02
N PHE A 328 7.41 5.65 -10.93
CA PHE A 328 7.58 6.03 -12.35
C PHE A 328 6.24 6.33 -13.04
N ALA A 329 5.20 5.52 -12.83
CA ALA A 329 3.88 5.80 -13.38
C ALA A 329 3.33 7.14 -12.92
N GLY A 330 3.38 7.42 -11.62
CA GLY A 330 2.86 8.68 -11.07
C GLY A 330 3.64 9.89 -11.57
N MET A 331 4.97 9.81 -11.60
CA MET A 331 5.81 10.88 -12.14
C MET A 331 5.58 11.09 -13.65
N SER A 332 5.39 10.01 -14.42
CA SER A 332 5.13 10.09 -15.85
C SER A 332 3.77 10.71 -16.14
N TYR A 333 2.71 10.27 -15.44
CA TYR A 333 1.37 10.84 -15.56
C TYR A 333 1.37 12.33 -15.22
N GLY A 334 1.87 12.69 -14.04
CA GLY A 334 1.93 14.10 -13.63
C GLY A 334 2.71 14.94 -14.65
N THR A 335 3.80 14.40 -15.20
CA THR A 335 4.65 15.12 -16.16
C THR A 335 3.90 15.37 -17.45
N VAL A 336 3.28 14.35 -18.02
CA VAL A 336 2.51 14.50 -19.26
C VAL A 336 1.32 15.43 -19.04
N SER A 337 0.59 15.30 -17.92
CA SER A 337 -0.55 16.18 -17.62
C SER A 337 -0.11 17.64 -17.45
N THR A 338 1.00 17.91 -16.77
CA THR A 338 1.56 19.26 -16.68
C THR A 338 2.03 19.76 -18.04
N ILE A 339 2.73 18.93 -18.84
CA ILE A 339 3.18 19.32 -20.17
C ILE A 339 1.99 19.72 -21.05
N GLN A 340 0.92 18.92 -21.05
CA GLN A 340 -0.29 19.21 -21.83
C GLN A 340 -1.05 20.42 -21.30
N ALA A 341 -1.09 20.61 -19.97
CA ALA A 341 -1.73 21.77 -19.37
C ALA A 341 -0.97 23.08 -19.69
N VAL A 342 0.36 23.04 -19.78
CA VAL A 342 1.20 24.23 -19.99
C VAL A 342 1.41 24.51 -21.48
N TRP A 343 1.82 23.50 -22.24
CA TRP A 343 2.14 23.61 -23.67
C TRP A 343 1.01 23.10 -24.58
N GLY A 344 -0.23 23.23 -24.13
CA GLY A 344 -1.41 22.97 -24.99
C GLY A 344 -1.54 23.99 -26.12
N ASP A 345 -2.59 23.85 -26.93
CA ASP A 345 -2.77 24.60 -28.20
C ASP A 345 -3.03 26.11 -28.06
N PHE A 346 -2.94 26.70 -26.87
CA PHE A 346 -3.24 28.11 -26.64
C PHE A 346 -1.98 28.96 -26.54
N ASP A 347 -2.01 30.13 -27.19
CA ASP A 347 -0.99 31.14 -26.99
C ASP A 347 -1.22 31.80 -25.63
N THR A 348 -0.21 31.73 -24.76
CA THR A 348 -0.31 32.21 -23.38
C THR A 348 0.65 33.35 -23.16
N THR A 349 0.12 34.50 -22.76
CA THR A 349 0.94 35.65 -22.40
C THR A 349 1.09 35.70 -20.88
N GLY A 350 2.27 36.12 -20.40
CA GLY A 350 2.53 36.28 -18.98
C GLY A 350 3.17 35.09 -18.26
N LEU A 351 3.26 33.91 -18.89
CA LEU A 351 3.93 32.74 -18.31
C LEU A 351 5.42 33.00 -17.99
N GLU A 352 6.07 33.84 -18.82
CA GLU A 352 7.48 34.24 -18.70
C GLU A 352 7.73 35.33 -17.66
N LYS A 353 6.69 36.03 -17.19
CA LYS A 353 6.85 37.11 -16.21
C LYS A 353 7.13 36.49 -14.85
N LEU A 354 8.23 36.89 -14.20
CA LEU A 354 8.55 36.49 -12.82
C LEU A 354 7.74 37.34 -11.84
N GLY A 355 6.64 36.79 -11.34
CA GLY A 355 5.84 37.39 -10.27
C GLY A 355 6.44 37.20 -8.87
N PHE A 356 5.90 37.88 -7.86
CA PHE A 356 6.32 37.74 -6.45
C PHE A 356 6.15 36.29 -5.97
N GLY A 357 5.03 35.65 -6.31
CA GLY A 357 4.75 34.26 -5.92
C GLY A 357 5.80 33.29 -6.45
N GLN A 358 6.31 33.52 -7.66
CA GLN A 358 7.38 32.71 -8.26
C GLN A 358 8.70 32.85 -7.53
N ILE A 359 9.09 34.08 -7.17
CA ILE A 359 10.33 34.35 -6.43
C ILE A 359 10.26 33.69 -5.05
N VAL A 360 9.12 33.81 -4.36
CA VAL A 360 8.90 33.16 -3.06
C VAL A 360 8.98 31.64 -3.19
N ALA A 361 8.36 31.04 -4.21
CA ALA A 361 8.38 29.60 -4.41
C ALA A 361 9.80 29.07 -4.67
N LEU A 362 10.60 29.78 -5.48
CA LEU A 362 12.02 29.48 -5.72
C LEU A 362 12.86 29.67 -4.45
N GLY A 363 12.58 30.71 -3.66
CA GLY A 363 13.24 30.95 -2.37
C GLY A 363 12.98 29.83 -1.37
N LEU A 364 11.73 29.35 -1.27
CA LEU A 364 11.36 28.23 -0.41
C LEU A 364 12.06 26.93 -0.84
N LEU A 365 12.17 26.68 -2.15
CA LEU A 365 12.95 25.56 -2.67
C LEU A 365 14.42 25.67 -2.26
N LEU A 366 15.03 26.84 -2.42
CA LEU A 366 16.42 27.07 -2.05
C LEU A 366 16.65 26.84 -0.56
N LEU A 367 15.75 27.33 0.30
CA LEU A 367 15.81 27.10 1.75
C LEU A 367 15.76 25.60 2.08
N THR A 368 14.89 24.84 1.41
CA THR A 368 14.83 23.39 1.57
C THR A 368 16.13 22.71 1.16
N LEU A 369 16.75 23.13 0.06
CA LEU A 369 18.04 22.60 -0.38
C LEU A 369 19.18 22.92 0.60
N LEU A 370 19.19 24.13 1.16
CA LEU A 370 20.15 24.54 2.18
C LEU A 370 20.00 23.74 3.48
N ALA A 371 18.77 23.58 3.98
CA ALA A 371 18.49 22.76 5.15
C ALA A 371 18.92 21.29 4.93
N ALA A 372 18.74 20.77 3.72
CA ALA A 372 19.17 19.43 3.40
C ALA A 372 20.71 19.31 3.29
N ALA A 373 21.39 20.35 2.80
CA ALA A 373 22.85 20.43 2.80
C ALA A 373 23.42 20.50 4.23
N GLU A 374 22.77 21.24 5.12
CA GLU A 374 23.11 21.31 6.55
C GLU A 374 23.01 19.95 7.23
N ILE A 375 21.89 19.23 7.04
CA ILE A 375 21.74 17.86 7.56
C ILE A 375 22.87 16.96 7.04
N ARG A 376 23.23 17.06 5.76
CA ARG A 376 24.34 16.27 5.21
C ARG A 376 25.66 16.60 5.90
N ASN A 377 25.90 17.88 6.18
CA ASN A 377 27.10 18.33 6.88
C ASN A 377 27.15 17.80 8.32
N GLU A 378 26.06 17.94 9.09
CA GLU A 378 25.95 17.41 10.46
C GLU A 378 26.20 15.90 10.53
N GLN A 379 25.59 15.14 9.62
CA GLN A 379 25.80 13.69 9.52
C GLN A 379 27.25 13.35 9.15
N SER A 380 27.94 14.23 8.41
CA SER A 380 29.35 14.06 8.08
C SER A 380 30.26 14.23 9.30
N ILE A 381 29.96 15.20 10.16
CA ILE A 381 30.70 15.50 11.39
C ILE A 381 30.53 14.38 12.42
N ILE A 382 29.28 13.93 12.66
CA ILE A 382 29.00 12.83 13.59
C ILE A 382 29.81 11.58 13.20
N ALA A 383 29.86 11.27 11.91
CA ALA A 383 30.61 10.12 11.41
C ALA A 383 32.13 10.23 11.57
N SER A 384 32.71 11.44 11.45
CA SER A 384 34.15 11.62 11.73
C SER A 384 34.47 11.43 13.21
N VAL A 385 33.58 11.85 14.11
CA VAL A 385 33.76 11.68 15.57
C VAL A 385 33.66 10.19 15.96
N THR A 386 32.73 9.43 15.36
CA THR A 386 32.60 8.00 15.68
C THR A 386 33.75 7.14 15.14
N ASN A 387 34.40 7.54 14.04
CA ASN A 387 35.47 6.76 13.41
C ASN A 387 36.85 6.97 14.02
N ASN A 388 37.05 8.06 14.77
CA ASN A 388 38.22 8.26 15.61
C ASN A 388 37.79 8.11 17.08
N PRO A 389 37.64 6.87 17.59
CA PRO A 389 37.70 6.66 19.01
C PRO A 389 39.16 6.94 19.40
N ASP A 390 39.51 8.21 19.57
CA ASP A 390 40.64 8.53 20.42
C ASP A 390 40.38 7.75 21.72
N PRO A 391 41.33 6.92 22.20
CA PRO A 391 41.18 6.28 23.49
C PRO A 391 41.13 7.42 24.49
N MET A 392 39.91 7.87 24.79
CA MET A 392 39.64 8.68 25.95
C MET A 392 39.99 7.75 27.10
N GLU A 393 41.22 7.90 27.57
CA GLU A 393 41.81 7.27 28.72
C GLU A 393 40.97 7.70 29.92
N LEU A 394 39.83 7.02 30.08
CA LEU A 394 39.00 7.11 31.26
C LEU A 394 39.81 6.44 32.34
N SER A 395 40.52 7.27 33.11
CA SER A 395 41.13 6.91 34.38
C SER A 395 40.04 6.37 35.31
N GLU A 396 39.73 5.07 35.17
CA GLU A 396 38.89 4.33 36.09
C GLU A 396 39.68 4.15 37.39
N THR A 397 39.26 4.88 38.42
CA THR A 397 39.54 4.50 39.81
C THR A 397 38.89 3.16 40.12
N PRO A 398 39.59 2.22 40.76
CA PRO A 398 39.07 0.89 41.03
C PRO A 398 38.04 0.94 42.15
N VAL A 399 36.79 0.60 41.85
CA VAL A 399 35.82 0.17 42.87
C VAL A 399 35.72 -1.35 42.74
N GLN A 400 36.45 -2.03 43.63
CA GLN A 400 36.25 -3.42 43.97
C GLN A 400 34.88 -3.57 44.64
N ASP A 401 34.01 -4.39 44.09
CA ASP A 401 32.98 -5.08 44.88
C ASP A 401 32.74 -6.49 44.31
N GLU A 402 33.21 -7.43 45.14
CA GLU A 402 32.69 -8.73 45.54
C GLU A 402 31.89 -9.61 44.54
N ILE A 403 32.45 -10.81 44.38
CA ILE A 403 31.97 -11.94 43.59
C ILE A 403 31.00 -12.76 44.44
N ASP A 404 29.77 -12.96 43.98
CA ASP A 404 28.92 -14.06 44.45
C ASP A 404 28.59 -15.03 43.30
N ASN A 405 29.23 -16.20 43.39
CA ASN A 405 29.03 -17.35 42.52
C ASN A 405 27.70 -18.05 42.86
N THR A 406 26.76 -18.11 41.92
CA THR A 406 25.67 -19.09 41.98
C THR A 406 25.67 -19.94 40.71
N THR A 407 26.20 -21.15 40.87
CA THR A 407 26.23 -22.23 39.87
C THR A 407 24.86 -22.90 39.81
N SER A 408 24.09 -22.70 38.74
CA SER A 408 22.90 -23.51 38.43
C SER A 408 23.22 -24.45 37.27
N GLY A 409 23.31 -25.74 37.56
CA GLY A 409 23.44 -26.79 36.55
C GLY A 409 22.10 -27.10 35.90
N GLU A 410 22.03 -26.97 34.57
CA GLU A 410 20.92 -27.49 33.76
C GLU A 410 21.33 -28.82 33.10
N THR A 411 20.72 -29.90 33.60
CA THR A 411 20.75 -31.23 33.00
C THR A 411 19.77 -31.30 31.84
N SER A 412 20.28 -31.33 30.62
CA SER A 412 19.52 -31.68 29.41
C SER A 412 19.37 -33.20 29.30
N ILE A 413 18.15 -33.71 29.53
CA ILE A 413 17.77 -35.09 29.21
C ILE A 413 16.95 -35.05 27.93
N ALA A 414 17.59 -35.36 26.80
CA ALA A 414 16.91 -35.66 25.54
C ALA A 414 16.27 -37.05 25.65
N ARG A 415 14.93 -37.10 25.64
CA ARG A 415 14.15 -38.34 25.48
C ARG A 415 13.69 -38.46 24.03
N ASP A 416 14.30 -39.40 23.32
CA ASP A 416 13.79 -39.89 22.04
C ASP A 416 12.53 -40.73 22.27
N VAL A 417 11.38 -40.19 21.84
CA VAL A 417 10.14 -40.95 21.75
C VAL A 417 9.92 -41.29 20.27
N ALA A 418 10.24 -42.54 19.92
CA ALA A 418 9.92 -43.11 18.62
C ALA A 418 8.40 -43.29 18.48
N ILE A 419 7.77 -42.51 17.59
CA ILE A 419 6.36 -42.66 17.22
C ILE A 419 6.31 -43.50 15.94
N ASN A 420 5.89 -44.76 16.06
CA ASN A 420 5.48 -45.59 14.93
C ASN A 420 4.20 -45.01 14.32
N ALA A 421 4.29 -44.48 13.09
CA ALA A 421 3.17 -43.99 12.32
C ALA A 421 3.00 -44.82 11.04
N SER A 422 2.19 -45.87 11.11
CA SER A 422 1.63 -46.57 9.95
C SER A 422 0.13 -46.31 9.89
N ASP A 423 -0.28 -45.35 9.07
CA ASP A 423 -1.69 -45.19 8.71
C ASP A 423 -1.81 -44.69 7.25
N PRO A 424 -2.24 -45.53 6.30
CA PRO A 424 -2.22 -45.21 4.88
C PRO A 424 -3.57 -44.66 4.42
N CYS A 425 -3.89 -43.40 4.74
CA CYS A 425 -4.99 -42.70 4.09
C CYS A 425 -4.44 -41.68 3.09
N LYS A 426 -4.37 -42.13 1.83
CA LYS A 426 -3.69 -41.50 0.69
C LYS A 426 -4.67 -40.58 -0.06
N GLU A 427 -5.10 -39.49 0.57
CA GLU A 427 -5.79 -38.42 -0.15
C GLU A 427 -4.76 -37.47 -0.80
N ARG A 428 -4.74 -37.47 -2.13
CA ARG A 428 -4.11 -36.42 -2.93
C ARG A 428 -5.01 -35.18 -2.87
N TYR A 429 -4.63 -34.19 -2.10
CA TYR A 429 -5.29 -32.89 -2.16
C TYR A 429 -4.64 -32.05 -3.27
N LEU A 430 -5.46 -31.64 -4.25
CA LEU A 430 -5.10 -30.60 -5.21
C LEU A 430 -5.16 -29.24 -4.48
N CYS A 431 -4.05 -28.82 -3.89
CA CYS A 431 -3.83 -27.40 -3.64
C CYS A 431 -3.37 -26.77 -4.96
N PHE A 432 -4.12 -25.77 -5.46
CA PHE A 432 -3.87 -25.10 -6.74
C PHE A 432 -2.41 -24.61 -6.87
N GLY A 433 -1.61 -25.38 -7.61
CA GLY A 433 -0.31 -24.97 -8.16
C GLY A 433 0.95 -25.52 -7.48
N VAL A 434 0.86 -26.31 -6.41
CA VAL A 434 2.03 -26.99 -5.81
C VAL A 434 1.62 -28.40 -5.37
N THR A 435 1.95 -29.40 -6.17
CA THR A 435 1.72 -30.82 -5.83
C THR A 435 2.89 -31.36 -5.00
N LYS A 436 3.09 -30.84 -3.78
CA LYS A 436 3.98 -31.54 -2.82
C LYS A 436 3.16 -32.66 -2.16
N PRO A 437 3.62 -33.92 -2.21
CA PRO A 437 2.91 -35.03 -1.57
C PRO A 437 2.85 -34.83 -0.04
N LYS A 438 1.74 -35.22 0.60
CA LYS A 438 1.48 -35.07 2.05
C LYS A 438 2.63 -35.63 2.93
N SER A 439 3.36 -36.63 2.44
CA SER A 439 4.55 -37.20 3.09
C SER A 439 5.69 -36.19 3.26
N GLU A 440 5.84 -35.22 2.35
CA GLU A 440 6.83 -34.14 2.50
C GLU A 440 6.40 -33.10 3.53
N LEU A 441 5.10 -32.82 3.67
CA LEU A 441 4.59 -31.87 4.67
C LEU A 441 4.88 -32.37 6.10
N HIS A 442 4.73 -33.68 6.33
CA HIS A 442 5.11 -34.30 7.60
C HIS A 442 6.63 -34.31 7.84
N ARG A 443 7.45 -34.45 6.79
CA ARG A 443 8.93 -34.30 6.89
C ARG A 443 9.36 -32.88 7.23
N LEU A 444 8.73 -31.87 6.62
CA LEU A 444 8.96 -30.46 6.92
C LEU A 444 8.58 -30.11 8.37
N THR A 445 7.60 -30.81 8.95
CA THR A 445 7.20 -30.62 10.35
C THR A 445 8.31 -31.02 11.34
N ALA A 446 9.26 -31.87 10.93
CA ALA A 446 10.38 -32.30 11.77
C ALA A 446 11.65 -31.45 11.57
N MET A 447 11.68 -30.54 10.60
CA MET A 447 12.83 -29.71 10.23
C MET A 447 12.45 -28.23 10.21
N VAL A 448 12.09 -27.68 11.37
CA VAL A 448 11.97 -26.22 11.51
C VAL A 448 13.36 -25.70 11.88
N SER A 449 14.17 -25.42 10.85
CA SER A 449 15.43 -24.68 10.99
C SER A 449 15.16 -23.17 11.01
N THR A 450 15.92 -22.43 11.80
CA THR A 450 15.74 -20.99 12.02
C THR A 450 15.90 -20.17 10.72
N PRO A 451 15.33 -18.94 10.67
CA PRO A 451 15.29 -18.11 9.46
C PRO A 451 16.64 -17.63 8.89
N ASP A 452 17.76 -17.82 9.60
CA ASP A 452 19.09 -17.32 9.22
C ASP A 452 19.76 -18.12 8.08
N ASP A 453 19.20 -19.28 7.69
CA ASP A 453 19.77 -20.22 6.71
C ASP A 453 19.74 -19.76 5.24
N PHE A 454 19.37 -18.51 4.95
CA PHE A 454 19.45 -17.99 3.57
C PHE A 454 20.89 -17.76 3.09
N ASP A 455 21.86 -17.74 4.02
CA ASP A 455 23.29 -17.62 3.73
C ASP A 455 23.86 -18.80 2.93
N ASP A 456 23.19 -19.96 2.91
CA ASP A 456 23.80 -21.21 2.43
C ASP A 456 23.69 -21.45 0.91
N SER A 457 22.95 -20.65 0.14
CA SER A 457 22.81 -20.88 -1.30
C SER A 457 22.88 -19.58 -2.14
N PRO A 458 24.10 -19.09 -2.45
CA PRO A 458 24.29 -17.96 -3.37
C PRO A 458 23.69 -18.21 -4.77
N ILE A 459 23.53 -19.48 -5.17
CA ILE A 459 22.98 -19.87 -6.47
C ILE A 459 21.48 -19.58 -6.56
N ILE A 460 20.68 -19.97 -5.55
CA ILE A 460 19.24 -19.66 -5.48
C ILE A 460 19.03 -18.14 -5.44
N ALA A 461 19.77 -17.42 -4.60
CA ALA A 461 19.66 -15.96 -4.50
C ALA A 461 19.93 -15.28 -5.86
N ARG A 462 20.94 -15.74 -6.60
CA ARG A 462 21.24 -15.23 -7.95
C ARG A 462 20.11 -15.51 -8.95
N ARG A 463 19.54 -16.72 -8.95
CA ARG A 463 18.39 -17.07 -9.82
C ARG A 463 17.17 -16.22 -9.50
N LEU A 464 16.87 -16.08 -8.20
CA LEU A 464 15.79 -15.24 -7.68
C LEU A 464 15.94 -13.80 -8.16
N ALA A 465 17.09 -13.18 -7.91
CA ALA A 465 17.34 -11.79 -8.28
C ALA A 465 17.30 -11.56 -9.80
N MET A 466 17.73 -12.52 -10.65
CA MET A 466 17.57 -12.43 -12.11
C MET A 466 16.11 -12.44 -12.55
N VAL A 467 15.29 -13.33 -11.98
CA VAL A 467 13.85 -13.41 -12.30
C VAL A 467 13.14 -12.15 -11.82
N LEU A 468 13.38 -11.72 -10.59
CA LEU A 468 12.80 -10.51 -10.01
C LEU A 468 13.21 -9.25 -10.77
N GLY A 469 14.48 -9.15 -11.20
CA GLY A 469 14.95 -8.05 -12.04
C GLY A 469 14.21 -7.97 -13.38
N ARG A 470 13.92 -9.10 -14.02
CA ARG A 470 13.11 -9.12 -15.27
C ARG A 470 11.67 -8.70 -15.02
N ILE A 471 11.05 -9.20 -13.94
CA ILE A 471 9.69 -8.81 -13.54
C ILE A 471 9.65 -7.29 -13.27
N TRP A 472 10.64 -6.75 -12.57
CA TRP A 472 10.75 -5.33 -12.26
C TRP A 472 10.85 -4.45 -13.52
N VAL A 473 11.70 -4.83 -14.49
CA VAL A 473 11.83 -4.06 -15.75
C VAL A 473 10.52 -4.07 -16.53
N ALA A 474 9.91 -5.25 -16.73
CA ALA A 474 8.61 -5.36 -17.40
C ALA A 474 7.53 -4.54 -16.68
N HIS A 475 7.47 -4.62 -15.36
CA HIS A 475 6.51 -3.88 -14.55
C HIS A 475 6.74 -2.36 -14.63
N THR A 476 7.99 -1.90 -14.61
CA THR A 476 8.35 -0.48 -14.76
C THR A 476 7.97 0.04 -16.14
N LEU A 477 8.27 -0.69 -17.21
CA LEU A 477 7.89 -0.31 -18.58
C LEU A 477 6.37 -0.24 -18.73
N LEU A 478 5.65 -1.24 -18.21
CA LEU A 478 4.19 -1.29 -18.24
C LEU A 478 3.57 -0.09 -17.52
N TYR A 479 4.07 0.23 -16.32
CA TYR A 479 3.56 1.32 -15.51
C TYR A 479 3.92 2.70 -16.08
N THR A 480 5.10 2.84 -16.66
CA THR A 480 5.49 4.06 -17.39
C THR A 480 4.58 4.26 -18.60
N TYR A 481 4.32 3.20 -19.37
CA TYR A 481 3.36 3.24 -20.48
C TYR A 481 1.96 3.65 -20.01
N VAL A 482 1.47 3.06 -18.91
CA VAL A 482 0.21 3.45 -18.27
C VAL A 482 0.20 4.93 -17.89
N GLY A 483 1.26 5.43 -17.25
CA GLY A 483 1.37 6.83 -16.84
C GLY A 483 1.39 7.79 -18.02
N LEU A 484 2.14 7.48 -19.08
CA LEU A 484 2.21 8.29 -20.31
C LEU A 484 0.88 8.26 -21.06
N GLY A 485 0.27 7.08 -21.19
CA GLY A 485 -0.93 6.86 -21.99
C GLY A 485 -2.22 7.35 -21.34
N TRP A 486 -2.23 7.62 -20.02
CA TRP A 486 -3.44 7.95 -19.26
C TRP A 486 -4.13 9.24 -19.76
N ASN A 487 -3.36 10.19 -20.31
CA ASN A 487 -3.93 11.42 -20.88
C ASN A 487 -4.39 11.28 -22.34
N PHE A 488 -4.27 10.11 -22.95
CA PHE A 488 -4.70 9.88 -24.33
C PHE A 488 -6.03 9.12 -24.34
N SER A 489 -7.09 9.79 -24.80
CA SER A 489 -8.46 9.23 -24.88
C SER A 489 -8.51 7.86 -25.59
N MET A 490 -7.71 7.68 -26.64
CA MET A 490 -7.64 6.42 -27.41
C MET A 490 -7.13 5.22 -26.60
N LEU A 491 -6.33 5.45 -25.55
CA LEU A 491 -5.71 4.39 -24.75
C LEU A 491 -6.43 4.13 -23.43
N GLU A 492 -7.40 4.96 -23.06
CA GLU A 492 -8.03 4.98 -21.73
C GLU A 492 -8.58 3.61 -21.32
N LEU A 493 -9.44 3.00 -22.14
CA LEU A 493 -10.06 1.71 -21.82
C LEU A 493 -9.01 0.60 -21.64
N SER A 494 -7.98 0.59 -22.48
CA SER A 494 -6.90 -0.41 -22.41
C SER A 494 -6.07 -0.26 -21.13
N ILE A 495 -5.79 0.98 -20.73
CA ILE A 495 -5.00 1.31 -19.56
C ILE A 495 -5.77 1.02 -18.27
N VAL A 496 -7.03 1.43 -18.20
CA VAL A 496 -7.91 1.14 -17.06
C VAL A 496 -8.07 -0.37 -16.90
N THR A 497 -8.31 -1.10 -18.00
CA THR A 497 -8.41 -2.57 -17.97
C THR A 497 -7.13 -3.20 -17.44
N LEU A 498 -5.97 -2.77 -17.95
CA LEU A 498 -4.67 -3.28 -17.52
C LEU A 498 -4.39 -2.99 -16.04
N MET A 499 -4.72 -1.80 -15.55
CA MET A 499 -4.59 -1.43 -14.14
C MET A 499 -5.52 -2.26 -13.26
N VAL A 500 -6.79 -2.43 -13.65
CA VAL A 500 -7.77 -3.24 -12.93
C VAL A 500 -7.32 -4.70 -12.87
N LEU A 501 -6.84 -5.25 -13.99
CA LEU A 501 -6.32 -6.62 -14.05
C LEU A 501 -5.10 -6.79 -13.13
N TRP A 502 -4.17 -5.84 -13.17
CA TRP A 502 -2.96 -5.88 -12.34
C TRP A 502 -3.28 -5.75 -10.84
N LYS A 503 -4.19 -4.85 -10.48
CA LYS A 503 -4.66 -4.68 -9.10
C LYS A 503 -5.42 -5.90 -8.61
N SER A 504 -6.32 -6.43 -9.44
CA SER A 504 -7.04 -7.68 -9.17
C SER A 504 -6.06 -8.83 -8.96
N PHE A 505 -5.01 -8.93 -9.77
CA PHE A 505 -3.96 -9.92 -9.62
C PHE A 505 -3.23 -9.79 -8.28
N ARG A 506 -2.85 -8.57 -7.87
CA ARG A 506 -2.24 -8.34 -6.55
C ARG A 506 -3.19 -8.71 -5.41
N VAL A 507 -4.46 -8.36 -5.52
CA VAL A 507 -5.49 -8.72 -4.54
C VAL A 507 -5.66 -10.24 -4.45
N LEU A 508 -5.67 -10.95 -5.58
CA LEU A 508 -5.68 -12.42 -5.63
C LEU A 508 -4.46 -13.04 -4.96
N LEU A 509 -3.27 -12.44 -5.11
CA LEU A 509 -2.07 -12.89 -4.40
C LEU A 509 -2.23 -12.78 -2.88
N VAL A 510 -2.77 -11.66 -2.40
CA VAL A 510 -3.05 -11.47 -0.97
C VAL A 510 -4.10 -12.48 -0.48
N PHE A 511 -5.19 -12.68 -1.22
CA PHE A 511 -6.20 -13.68 -0.86
C PHE A 511 -5.64 -15.11 -0.84
N LYS A 512 -4.81 -15.47 -1.82
CA LYS A 512 -4.13 -16.76 -1.86
C LYS A 512 -3.24 -16.94 -0.62
N ARG A 513 -2.46 -15.92 -0.27
CA ARG A 513 -1.61 -15.92 0.94
C ARG A 513 -2.43 -16.10 2.22
N ILE A 514 -3.54 -15.36 2.35
CA ILE A 514 -4.47 -15.48 3.49
C ILE A 514 -5.04 -16.90 3.58
N HIS A 515 -5.50 -17.44 2.44
CA HIS A 515 -6.08 -18.77 2.35
C HIS A 515 -5.06 -19.84 2.79
N ASP A 516 -3.86 -19.81 2.21
CA ASP A 516 -2.83 -20.81 2.46
C ASP A 516 -2.37 -20.75 3.93
N GLN A 517 -2.10 -19.56 4.49
CA GLN A 517 -1.73 -19.44 5.91
C GLN A 517 -2.86 -19.89 6.86
N THR A 518 -4.12 -19.56 6.55
CA THR A 518 -5.26 -20.01 7.36
C THR A 518 -5.39 -21.54 7.35
N TYR A 519 -5.08 -22.16 6.22
CA TYR A 519 -5.05 -23.61 6.08
C TYR A 519 -3.97 -24.27 6.94
N PHE A 520 -2.74 -23.72 6.96
CA PHE A 520 -1.67 -24.18 7.85
C PHE A 520 -2.08 -24.06 9.33
N VAL A 521 -2.68 -22.94 9.73
CA VAL A 521 -3.18 -22.75 11.10
C VAL A 521 -4.23 -23.80 11.48
N LYS A 522 -5.15 -24.13 10.56
CA LYS A 522 -6.16 -25.16 10.80
C LYS A 522 -5.52 -26.54 11.01
N ILE A 523 -4.56 -26.93 10.17
CA ILE A 523 -3.84 -28.19 10.31
C ILE A 523 -3.14 -28.26 11.67
N GLU A 524 -2.41 -27.21 12.04
CA GLU A 524 -1.64 -27.20 13.27
C GLU A 524 -2.54 -27.27 14.51
N ALA A 525 -3.67 -26.57 14.49
CA ALA A 525 -4.67 -26.65 15.54
C ALA A 525 -5.25 -28.06 15.68
N GLU A 526 -5.60 -28.73 14.57
CA GLU A 526 -6.10 -30.11 14.59
C GLU A 526 -5.06 -31.09 15.15
N VAL A 527 -3.79 -30.94 14.77
CA VAL A 527 -2.68 -31.76 15.31
C VAL A 527 -2.57 -31.57 16.83
N ARG A 528 -2.63 -30.32 17.31
CA ARG A 528 -2.52 -30.01 18.74
C ARG A 528 -3.71 -30.53 19.54
N ILE A 529 -4.94 -30.35 19.03
CA ILE A 529 -6.16 -30.87 19.67
C ILE A 529 -6.09 -32.39 19.80
N ARG A 530 -5.71 -33.11 18.74
CA ARG A 530 -5.54 -34.58 18.79
C ARG A 530 -4.49 -35.00 19.81
N LYS A 531 -3.36 -34.28 19.91
CA LYS A 531 -2.31 -34.54 20.90
C LYS A 531 -2.84 -34.37 22.33
N ASN A 532 -3.56 -33.29 22.60
CA ASN A 532 -4.16 -33.03 23.92
C ASN A 532 -5.22 -34.08 24.29
N SER A 533 -6.06 -34.50 23.32
CA SER A 533 -7.04 -35.57 23.55
C SER A 533 -6.37 -36.90 23.94
N ARG A 534 -5.26 -37.29 23.28
CA ARG A 534 -4.52 -38.51 23.61
C ARG A 534 -3.89 -38.48 25.01
N LEU A 535 -3.35 -37.33 25.42
CA LEU A 535 -2.81 -37.15 26.77
C LEU A 535 -3.90 -37.25 27.84
N SER A 536 -5.08 -36.67 27.57
CA SER A 536 -6.23 -36.76 28.47
C SER A 536 -6.79 -38.19 28.60
N SER A 537 -6.78 -38.99 27.52
CA SER A 537 -7.21 -40.39 27.57
C SER A 537 -6.21 -41.29 28.28
N SER A 538 -4.90 -41.03 28.13
CA SER A 538 -3.85 -41.82 28.80
C SER A 538 -3.83 -41.61 30.32
N SER A 539 -4.16 -40.42 30.79
CA SER A 539 -4.21 -40.11 32.24
C SER A 539 -5.41 -40.78 32.95
N ARG A 540 -6.44 -41.19 32.20
CA ARG A 540 -7.66 -41.82 32.76
C ARG A 540 -7.65 -43.34 32.82
N GLN A 541 -6.54 -44.01 32.47
CA GLN A 541 -6.41 -45.42 32.83
C GLN A 541 -5.85 -45.50 34.26
N PRO A 542 -6.68 -45.74 35.29
CA PRO A 542 -6.16 -46.03 36.62
C PRO A 542 -5.24 -47.24 36.50
N LEU A 543 -4.05 -47.12 37.08
CA LEU A 543 -3.15 -48.24 37.32
C LEU A 543 -3.88 -49.21 38.26
N VAL A 544 -4.75 -50.04 37.71
CA VAL A 544 -5.28 -51.20 38.43
C VAL A 544 -4.14 -52.22 38.42
N CYS A 545 -3.24 -52.09 39.39
CA CYS A 545 -2.36 -53.18 39.78
C CYS A 545 -3.25 -54.34 40.22
N ALA A 546 -3.56 -55.25 39.31
CA ALA A 546 -4.20 -56.51 39.61
C ALA A 546 -3.23 -57.36 40.45
N SER A 547 -3.30 -57.19 41.76
CA SER A 547 -2.86 -58.18 42.74
C SER A 547 -3.74 -59.42 42.59
N SER A 548 -3.32 -60.34 41.73
CA SER A 548 -3.89 -61.67 41.56
C SER A 548 -3.53 -62.55 42.76
N THR A 549 -4.41 -62.61 43.76
CA THR A 549 -4.53 -63.80 44.61
C THR A 549 -6.00 -64.03 44.94
N GLN A 550 -6.65 -64.98 44.27
CA GLN A 550 -7.87 -65.57 44.80
C GLN A 550 -8.04 -67.02 44.33
N PRO A 551 -8.30 -67.97 45.26
CA PRO A 551 -8.73 -69.31 44.92
C PRO A 551 -10.26 -69.45 44.86
N ARG A 552 -10.66 -70.47 44.11
CA ARG A 552 -11.98 -71.05 43.86
C ARG A 552 -12.79 -71.33 45.14
N ALA A 553 -14.06 -70.94 45.17
CA ALA A 553 -15.15 -71.76 45.75
C ALA A 553 -16.54 -71.27 45.30
N SER A 554 -17.32 -72.24 44.86
CA SER A 554 -18.76 -72.28 44.58
C SER A 554 -19.63 -72.06 45.82
N VAL A 555 -20.90 -71.64 45.64
CA VAL A 555 -22.15 -72.21 46.21
C VAL A 555 -23.37 -71.32 45.88
N ALA A 556 -24.53 -71.96 45.85
CA ALA A 556 -25.80 -71.62 45.21
C ALA A 556 -26.83 -70.83 46.06
N SER A 557 -27.95 -70.49 45.40
CA SER A 557 -29.31 -70.25 45.94
C SER A 557 -29.50 -68.94 46.73
N THR A 558 -30.54 -68.10 46.58
CA THR A 558 -32.01 -68.37 46.58
C THR A 558 -32.76 -67.06 46.17
N GLN A 559 -33.92 -67.18 45.51
CA GLN A 559 -35.00 -66.16 45.41
C GLN A 559 -35.70 -65.94 46.80
N PRO A 560 -36.75 -65.08 47.04
CA PRO A 560 -37.68 -64.37 46.13
C PRO A 560 -38.17 -62.93 46.55
N SER A 561 -39.07 -62.35 45.72
CA SER A 561 -40.35 -61.68 46.09
C SER A 561 -40.46 -60.17 46.45
N MET A 562 -41.21 -59.47 45.57
CA MET A 562 -42.32 -58.48 45.76
C MET A 562 -42.13 -57.09 46.41
N GLY A 563 -42.76 -56.08 45.77
CA GLY A 563 -43.21 -54.84 46.41
C GLY A 563 -43.62 -53.70 45.45
N HIS A 564 -44.94 -53.45 45.32
CA HIS A 564 -45.64 -52.27 44.76
C HIS A 564 -45.21 -50.93 45.45
N SER A 565 -45.53 -49.67 45.08
CA SER A 565 -46.68 -49.01 44.42
C SER A 565 -46.45 -47.46 44.35
N THR A 566 -47.21 -46.78 43.46
CA THR A 566 -47.80 -45.39 43.54
C THR A 566 -46.88 -44.17 43.65
N SER A 567 -46.83 -43.27 42.65
CA SER A 567 -47.77 -42.16 42.31
C SER A 567 -47.86 -41.03 43.35
N VAL A 568 -47.73 -39.77 42.90
CA VAL A 568 -48.52 -38.56 43.27
C VAL A 568 -47.85 -37.28 42.73
N SER A 569 -48.74 -36.31 42.51
CA SER A 569 -48.81 -35.11 41.68
C SER A 569 -48.32 -33.77 42.29
N GLY A 570 -47.90 -32.84 41.41
CA GLY A 570 -48.29 -31.40 41.39
C GLY A 570 -47.69 -30.41 42.43
N PRO A 571 -48.08 -29.12 42.41
CA PRO A 571 -47.47 -28.00 41.64
C PRO A 571 -47.20 -26.74 42.54
N PRO A 572 -47.34 -25.43 42.12
CA PRO A 572 -46.65 -24.58 41.11
C PRO A 572 -46.08 -23.21 41.63
N SER A 573 -45.38 -22.46 40.74
CA SER A 573 -45.28 -20.96 40.60
C SER A 573 -44.59 -20.12 41.72
N PRO A 574 -44.22 -18.81 41.55
CA PRO A 574 -44.62 -17.83 40.51
C PRO A 574 -43.51 -16.89 39.91
N SER A 575 -44.02 -15.97 39.10
CA SER A 575 -43.54 -14.87 38.23
C SER A 575 -42.85 -13.64 38.88
N ILE A 576 -42.23 -12.77 38.05
CA ILE A 576 -42.37 -11.27 38.00
C ILE A 576 -41.69 -10.67 36.74
N HIS A 577 -42.30 -9.60 36.20
CA HIS A 577 -42.13 -8.83 34.94
C HIS A 577 -41.09 -7.65 35.02
N PRO A 578 -41.18 -6.51 34.26
CA PRO A 578 -40.76 -6.28 32.86
C PRO A 578 -39.98 -4.93 32.64
N TYR A 579 -39.49 -4.64 31.42
CA TYR A 579 -39.31 -3.28 30.82
C TYR A 579 -38.94 -3.52 29.34
N GLY A 580 -39.36 -2.77 28.31
CA GLY A 580 -40.16 -1.57 28.14
C GLY A 580 -40.12 -1.23 26.64
N ALA A 581 -41.26 -0.93 26.04
CA ALA A 581 -41.37 -0.55 24.63
C ALA A 581 -41.31 0.98 24.47
N THR A 582 -40.62 1.46 23.44
CA THR A 582 -40.86 2.79 22.85
C THR A 582 -40.95 2.64 21.34
N GLY A 583 -42.03 3.16 20.77
CA GLY A 583 -42.21 3.31 19.33
C GLY A 583 -41.96 4.74 18.88
N ARG A 584 -41.78 4.94 17.57
CA ARG A 584 -42.34 6.08 16.81
C ARG A 584 -42.06 5.96 15.32
N SER A 585 -43.14 6.17 14.53
CA SER A 585 -43.27 6.93 13.26
C SER A 585 -42.14 6.90 12.22
N GLY A 586 -42.37 6.76 10.91
CA GLY A 586 -43.58 6.91 10.11
C GLY A 586 -43.19 7.19 8.64
N SER A 587 -44.18 7.04 7.76
CA SER A 587 -44.28 7.53 6.38
C SER A 587 -43.25 7.08 5.32
N SER A 588 -43.72 6.29 4.35
CA SER A 588 -43.53 6.65 2.93
C SER A 588 -44.68 6.11 2.09
N SER A 589 -45.24 7.05 1.35
CA SER A 589 -46.47 7.00 0.57
C SER A 589 -46.25 6.24 -0.75
N SER A 590 -47.29 5.57 -1.20
CA SER A 590 -47.40 4.99 -2.53
C SER A 590 -48.46 5.73 -3.34
N SER A 591 -48.31 5.67 -4.67
CA SER A 591 -49.34 5.67 -5.73
C SER A 591 -49.29 6.79 -6.79
N HIS A 592 -49.03 6.30 -8.02
CA HIS A 592 -49.69 6.60 -9.30
C HIS A 592 -49.92 8.03 -9.79
N ARG A 593 -49.40 8.34 -11.00
CA ARG A 593 -50.26 8.45 -12.22
C ARG A 593 -49.51 8.42 -13.57
N ARG A 594 -50.30 7.98 -14.55
CA ARG A 594 -50.15 7.67 -15.98
C ARG A 594 -49.93 8.88 -16.92
N ASN A 595 -49.28 8.57 -18.05
CA ASN A 595 -49.50 8.97 -19.47
C ASN A 595 -49.83 10.42 -19.86
N GLU A 596 -49.12 10.93 -20.87
CA GLU A 596 -49.71 11.20 -22.20
C GLU A 596 -48.65 11.38 -23.31
N ASN A 597 -49.07 11.00 -24.52
CA ASN A 597 -48.34 10.97 -25.79
C ASN A 597 -48.16 12.36 -26.41
N GLY A 598 -47.17 12.51 -27.29
CA GLY A 598 -47.09 13.61 -28.26
C GLY A 598 -46.05 13.31 -29.33
N SER A 599 -46.54 12.96 -30.52
CA SER A 599 -45.80 12.47 -31.69
C SER A 599 -45.30 13.60 -32.61
N ASP A 600 -44.33 13.23 -33.46
CA ASP A 600 -44.07 13.67 -34.84
C ASP A 600 -43.58 15.11 -35.12
N ALA A 601 -42.35 15.22 -35.67
CA ALA A 601 -42.10 15.79 -37.00
C ALA A 601 -40.60 15.72 -37.43
N GLU A 602 -40.40 15.07 -38.58
CA GLU A 602 -39.52 15.45 -39.71
C GLU A 602 -37.98 15.55 -39.55
N SER A 603 -37.31 14.53 -40.12
CA SER A 603 -36.06 14.63 -40.91
C SER A 603 -36.28 15.48 -42.19
N PRO A 604 -35.26 15.91 -42.99
CA PRO A 604 -33.91 15.35 -43.17
C PRO A 604 -32.77 16.41 -43.26
N ILE A 605 -31.49 16.02 -43.35
CA ILE A 605 -30.68 16.15 -44.58
C ILE A 605 -29.30 15.52 -44.37
N HIS A 606 -28.86 14.83 -45.43
CA HIS A 606 -27.54 14.25 -45.70
C HIS A 606 -26.35 15.18 -45.44
N GLY A 607 -25.25 14.59 -44.93
CA GLY A 607 -23.94 15.25 -44.90
C GLY A 607 -22.81 14.26 -44.59
N SER A 608 -22.47 13.41 -45.55
CA SER A 608 -21.24 12.61 -45.54
C SER A 608 -20.02 13.52 -45.62
N LEU A 609 -19.11 13.48 -44.65
CA LEU A 609 -17.78 14.08 -44.77
C LEU A 609 -16.69 13.10 -44.32
N GLN A 610 -15.75 12.95 -45.24
CA GLN A 610 -14.64 12.02 -45.25
C GLN A 610 -13.66 12.28 -44.10
N TYR A 611 -13.26 11.22 -43.41
CA TYR A 611 -12.02 11.18 -42.66
C TYR A 611 -10.83 11.17 -43.64
N ARG A 612 -10.08 12.29 -43.71
CA ARG A 612 -8.73 12.35 -44.29
C ARG A 612 -7.93 13.44 -43.57
N GLY A 613 -6.85 13.03 -42.91
CA GLY A 613 -5.93 13.95 -42.24
C GLY A 613 -4.84 13.27 -41.43
N LEU A 614 -4.13 12.30 -42.02
CA LEU A 614 -2.83 11.85 -41.52
C LEU A 614 -1.80 12.95 -41.84
N PHE A 615 -1.28 13.64 -40.82
CA PHE A 615 -0.11 14.50 -40.96
C PHE A 615 1.17 13.69 -40.70
N PRO A 616 2.17 13.75 -41.59
CA PRO A 616 3.51 13.23 -41.30
C PRO A 616 4.33 14.30 -40.57
N PHE A 617 4.89 13.92 -39.43
CA PHE A 617 6.01 14.64 -38.81
C PHE A 617 7.27 14.39 -39.64
N THR A 618 7.83 15.44 -40.22
CA THR A 618 9.25 15.50 -40.64
C THR A 618 10.01 16.41 -39.68
N PRO A 619 11.19 16.01 -39.17
CA PRO A 619 11.98 16.84 -38.28
C PRO A 619 12.83 17.84 -39.06
N ALA A 620 13.01 19.03 -38.47
CA ALA A 620 14.12 19.94 -38.74
C ALA A 620 15.03 19.97 -37.52
#